data_AF-A0A7V3LLW9-F1
#
_entry.id   AF-A0A7V3LLW9-F1
#
_cell.length_a   1.000
_cell.length_b   1.000
_cell.length_c   1.000
_cell.angle_alpha   90.00
_cell.angle_beta   90.00
_cell.angle_gamma   90.00
#
_symmetry.space_group_name_H-M   'P 1'
#
loop_
_entity.id
_entity.type
_entity.pdbx_description
1 polymer ?
#
loop_
_entity_poly.entity_id
_entity_poly.type
_entity_poly.pdbx_seq_one_letter_code
_entity_poly.pdbx_strand_id
1 'polypeptide(L)'
;MNPIDSETETIETLFGRKGKIPHYYGDSVRMMFISSAVIYAVAMPLFGNLIPVSTGTGILIVIVLAFLAGVTNPNFPWLMLINAAVAGAGIYLAEMAAISFFNTDSFVLFIMRQVVALLLLFAFYYSVKSFRSMLSGDIGAQHKAGELKKGPDA
;
A
#
# COMPACT_ATOMS: atom_id res chain seq x y z
N MET A 1 -34.68 25.12 15.28
CA MET A 1 -33.27 24.94 14.87
C MET A 1 -32.42 25.62 15.93
N ASN A 2 -31.61 24.88 16.67
CA ASN A 2 -30.75 25.46 17.71
C ASN A 2 -29.52 26.10 17.02
N PRO A 3 -29.16 27.37 17.28
CA PRO A 3 -28.03 28.04 16.61
C PRO A 3 -26.67 27.31 16.74
N ILE A 4 -26.54 26.43 17.74
CA ILE A 4 -25.33 25.62 17.97
C ILE A 4 -25.15 24.54 16.89
N ASP A 5 -26.25 24.05 16.30
CA ASP A 5 -26.22 22.95 15.33
C ASP A 5 -25.71 23.44 13.95
N SER A 6 -25.95 24.70 13.59
CA SER A 6 -25.46 25.28 12.33
C SER A 6 -23.97 25.63 12.36
N GLU A 7 -23.45 26.03 13.53
CA GLU A 7 -22.01 26.30 13.68
C GLU A 7 -21.19 25.01 13.64
N THR A 8 -21.70 23.92 14.22
CA THR A 8 -21.03 22.62 14.19
C THR A 8 -20.99 22.01 12.78
N GLU A 9 -22.06 22.13 11.98
CA GLU A 9 -22.05 21.75 10.55
C GLU A 9 -21.07 22.59 9.72
N THR A 10 -20.98 23.89 10.00
CA THR A 10 -20.07 24.81 9.31
C THR A 10 -18.60 24.53 9.66
N ILE A 11 -18.32 24.14 10.90
CA ILE A 11 -16.98 23.76 11.36
C ILE A 11 -16.59 22.39 10.79
N GLU A 12 -17.49 21.40 10.72
CA GLU A 12 -17.18 20.11 10.09
C GLU A 12 -16.89 20.24 8.58
N THR A 13 -17.57 21.17 7.89
CA THR A 13 -17.34 21.46 6.47
C THR A 13 -16.06 22.27 6.22
N LEU A 14 -15.72 23.22 7.10
CA LEU A 14 -14.47 24.00 7.05
C LEU A 14 -13.23 23.17 7.42
N PHE A 15 -13.35 22.27 8.40
CA PHE A 15 -12.27 21.35 8.80
C PHE A 15 -12.28 20.03 8.04
N GLY A 16 -12.99 19.99 6.90
CA GLY A 16 -12.91 18.98 5.86
C GLY A 16 -12.60 17.61 6.41
N ARG A 17 -13.63 16.85 6.80
CA ARG A 17 -13.51 15.39 6.99
C ARG A 17 -12.56 14.90 5.92
N LYS A 18 -11.36 14.44 6.31
CA LYS A 18 -10.51 13.60 5.46
C LYS A 18 -11.28 12.29 5.30
N GLY A 19 -12.36 12.35 4.54
CA GLY A 19 -13.20 11.21 4.24
C GLY A 19 -12.31 10.25 3.51
N LYS A 20 -12.07 9.09 4.11
CA LYS A 20 -11.48 7.96 3.38
C LYS A 20 -12.31 7.80 2.12
N ILE A 21 -11.70 7.98 0.96
CA ILE A 21 -12.41 7.82 -0.31
C ILE A 21 -12.89 6.35 -0.32
N PRO A 22 -14.21 6.11 -0.34
CA PRO A 22 -14.74 4.75 -0.36
C PRO A 22 -14.06 3.94 -1.47
N HIS A 23 -13.64 2.72 -1.13
CA HIS A 23 -12.96 1.78 -2.02
C HIS A 23 -11.55 2.18 -2.52
N TYR A 24 -10.93 3.19 -1.93
CA TYR A 24 -9.51 3.49 -2.12
C TYR A 24 -8.68 3.07 -0.90
N TYR A 25 -7.68 2.21 -1.10
CA TYR A 25 -6.82 1.67 -0.03
C TYR A 25 -5.36 2.13 -0.16
N GLY A 26 -5.10 3.23 -0.88
CA GLY A 26 -3.74 3.71 -1.10
C GLY A 26 -3.00 4.06 0.19
N ASP A 27 -3.66 4.60 1.22
CA ASP A 27 -3.01 4.88 2.51
C ASP A 27 -2.46 3.62 3.18
N SER A 28 -3.17 2.49 3.07
CA SER A 28 -2.68 1.20 3.56
C SER A 28 -1.46 0.74 2.75
N VAL A 29 -1.49 0.85 1.42
CA VAL A 29 -0.36 0.50 0.54
C VAL A 29 0.89 1.33 0.92
N ARG A 30 0.73 2.63 1.15
CA ARG A 30 1.80 3.54 1.55
C ARG A 30 2.46 3.11 2.85
N MET A 31 1.66 2.77 3.87
CA MET A 31 2.18 2.30 5.15
C MET A 31 2.95 0.97 5.01
N MET A 32 2.46 0.04 4.19
CA MET A 32 3.13 -1.25 3.97
C MET A 32 4.47 -1.08 3.24
N PHE A 33 4.54 -0.20 2.24
CA PHE A 33 5.79 0.10 1.53
C PHE A 33 6.81 0.82 2.40
N ILE A 34 6.39 1.82 3.19
CA ILE A 34 7.30 2.49 4.12
C ILE A 34 7.80 1.51 5.19
N SER A 35 6.92 0.68 5.75
CA SER A 35 7.32 -0.31 6.76
C SER A 35 8.34 -1.30 6.19
N SER A 36 8.11 -1.78 4.97
CA SER A 36 9.04 -2.68 4.27
C SER A 36 10.39 -2.00 3.98
N ALA A 37 10.36 -0.74 3.55
CA ALA A 37 11.57 0.05 3.30
C ALA A 37 12.39 0.25 4.58
N VAL A 38 11.74 0.56 5.71
CA VAL A 38 12.40 0.71 7.01
C VAL A 38 13.03 -0.60 7.47
N ILE A 39 12.33 -1.73 7.34
CA ILE A 39 12.89 -3.04 7.71
C ILE A 39 14.14 -3.34 6.88
N TYR A 40 14.10 -3.15 5.56
CA TYR A 40 15.28 -3.33 4.70
C TYR A 40 16.42 -2.38 5.05
N ALA A 41 16.13 -1.10 5.31
CA ALA A 41 17.11 -0.09 5.67
C ALA A 41 17.84 -0.42 6.98
N VAL A 42 17.14 -1.00 7.96
CA VAL A 42 17.71 -1.42 9.25
C VAL A 42 18.40 -2.78 9.13
N ALA A 43 17.86 -3.72 8.35
CA ALA A 43 18.46 -5.03 8.16
C ALA A 43 19.83 -4.94 7.46
N MET A 44 19.99 -4.02 6.50
CA MET A 44 21.24 -3.86 5.75
C MET A 44 22.49 -3.62 6.59
N PRO A 45 22.57 -2.60 7.48
CA PRO A 45 23.77 -2.37 8.28
C PRO A 45 24.01 -3.48 9.32
N LEU A 46 22.95 -4.16 9.78
CA LEU A 46 23.07 -5.22 10.78
C LEU A 46 23.51 -6.55 10.18
N PHE A 47 23.14 -6.81 8.92
CA PHE A 47 23.26 -8.13 8.29
C PHE A 47 23.80 -8.09 6.86
N GLY A 48 24.43 -6.99 6.43
CA GLY A 48 24.78 -6.75 5.03
C GLY A 48 25.56 -7.87 4.33
N ASN A 49 26.38 -8.63 5.07
CA ASN A 49 27.15 -9.76 4.54
C ASN A 49 26.30 -11.01 4.24
N LEU A 50 25.08 -11.09 4.78
CA LEU A 50 24.15 -12.22 4.64
C LEU A 50 22.98 -11.89 3.69
N ILE A 51 22.92 -10.66 3.19
CA ILE A 51 21.88 -10.27 2.25
C ILE A 51 22.36 -10.60 0.83
N PRO A 52 21.62 -11.40 0.05
CA PRO A 52 22.01 -11.85 -1.28
C PRO A 52 21.83 -10.78 -2.37
N VAL A 53 21.96 -9.51 -2.01
CA VAL A 53 21.96 -8.38 -2.95
C VAL A 53 23.11 -7.45 -2.60
N SER A 54 23.68 -6.81 -3.62
CA SER A 54 24.70 -5.79 -3.38
C SER A 54 24.14 -4.65 -2.53
N THR A 55 24.98 -4.02 -1.70
CA THR A 55 24.59 -2.88 -0.87
C THR A 55 23.92 -1.77 -1.68
N GLY A 56 24.43 -1.49 -2.89
CA GLY A 56 23.84 -0.52 -3.80
C GLY A 56 22.43 -0.90 -4.25
N THR A 57 22.22 -2.17 -4.59
CA THR A 57 20.89 -2.69 -4.95
C THR A 57 19.91 -2.59 -3.78
N GLY A 58 20.35 -2.92 -2.56
CA GLY A 58 19.52 -2.81 -1.36
C GLY A 58 19.07 -1.36 -1.09
N ILE A 59 19.97 -0.39 -1.22
CA ILE A 59 19.65 1.04 -1.08
C ILE A 59 18.63 1.48 -2.15
N LEU A 60 18.81 1.04 -3.40
CA LEU A 60 17.86 1.34 -4.47
C LEU A 60 16.47 0.77 -4.17
N ILE A 61 16.36 -0.45 -3.64
CA ILE A 61 15.08 -1.05 -3.23
C ILE A 61 14.38 -0.17 -2.18
N VAL A 62 15.10 0.27 -1.15
CA VAL A 62 14.56 1.14 -0.09
C VAL A 62 14.05 2.46 -0.69
N ILE A 63 14.83 3.08 -1.58
CA ILE A 63 14.44 4.33 -2.25
C ILE A 63 13.19 4.12 -3.11
N VAL A 64 13.15 3.05 -3.91
CA VAL A 64 12.01 2.75 -4.78
C VAL A 64 10.73 2.54 -3.96
N LEU A 65 10.79 1.76 -2.88
CA LEU A 65 9.63 1.53 -2.01
C LEU A 65 9.14 2.83 -1.36
N ALA A 66 10.06 3.65 -0.83
CA ALA A 66 9.71 4.92 -0.22
C ALA A 66 9.14 5.93 -1.24
N PHE A 67 9.74 5.98 -2.44
CA PHE A 67 9.27 6.82 -3.53
C PHE A 67 7.85 6.43 -3.97
N LEU A 68 7.59 5.13 -4.18
CA LEU A 68 6.26 4.64 -4.55
C LEU A 68 5.21 4.94 -3.47
N ALA A 69 5.58 4.82 -2.19
CA ALA A 69 4.71 5.26 -1.10
C ALA A 69 4.43 6.77 -1.11
N GLY A 70 5.39 7.59 -1.57
CA GLY A 70 5.22 9.03 -1.71
C GLY A 70 4.27 9.41 -2.85
N VAL A 71 4.43 8.80 -4.02
CA VAL A 71 3.66 9.15 -5.23
C VAL A 71 2.27 8.53 -5.28
N THR A 72 1.99 7.52 -4.45
CA THR A 72 0.69 6.84 -4.37
C THR A 72 -0.47 7.81 -4.13
N ASN A 73 -1.36 7.94 -5.14
CA ASN A 73 -2.44 8.93 -5.17
C ASN A 73 -3.70 8.34 -5.85
N PRO A 74 -4.94 8.65 -5.38
CA PRO A 74 -6.18 8.24 -6.03
C PRO A 74 -6.35 8.71 -7.49
N ASN A 75 -5.68 9.79 -7.91
CA ASN A 75 -5.90 10.39 -9.24
C ASN A 75 -5.28 9.60 -10.40
N PHE A 76 -4.35 8.67 -10.13
CA PHE A 76 -3.57 7.99 -11.16
C PHE A 76 -3.65 6.46 -11.01
N PRO A 77 -4.57 5.77 -11.71
CA PRO A 77 -4.78 4.34 -11.53
C PRO A 77 -3.57 3.48 -11.91
N TRP A 78 -2.78 3.92 -12.89
CA TRP A 78 -1.54 3.26 -13.27
C TRP A 78 -0.54 3.14 -12.11
N LEU A 79 -0.55 4.07 -11.14
CA LEU A 79 0.31 3.96 -9.95
C LEU A 79 -0.09 2.77 -9.07
N MET A 80 -1.38 2.45 -8.96
CA MET A 80 -1.81 1.25 -8.23
C MET A 80 -1.35 -0.03 -8.93
N LEU A 81 -1.35 -0.06 -10.26
CA LEU A 81 -0.84 -1.20 -11.00
C LEU A 81 0.67 -1.37 -10.82
N ILE A 82 1.43 -0.27 -10.87
CA ILE A 82 2.88 -0.29 -10.59
C ILE A 82 3.16 -0.76 -9.16
N ASN A 83 2.41 -0.27 -8.18
CA ASN A 83 2.52 -0.73 -6.79
C ASN A 83 2.24 -2.23 -6.68
N ALA A 84 1.20 -2.75 -7.35
CA ALA A 84 0.94 -4.19 -7.38
C ALA A 84 2.10 -4.96 -8.02
N ALA A 85 2.63 -4.51 -9.16
CA ALA A 85 3.76 -5.18 -9.82
C ALA A 85 5.01 -5.22 -8.93
N VAL A 86 5.37 -4.08 -8.31
CA VAL A 86 6.54 -3.98 -7.43
C VAL A 86 6.35 -4.79 -6.15
N ALA A 87 5.16 -4.77 -5.55
CA ALA A 87 4.84 -5.60 -4.40
C ALA A 87 4.96 -7.09 -4.75
N GLY A 88 4.42 -7.52 -5.90
CA GLY A 88 4.53 -8.89 -6.40
C GLY A 88 5.97 -9.34 -6.60
N ALA A 89 6.79 -8.52 -7.26
CA ALA A 89 8.21 -8.78 -7.44
C ALA A 89 8.94 -8.86 -6.09
N GLY A 90 8.63 -7.97 -5.15
CA GLY A 90 9.24 -7.97 -3.82
C GLY A 90 8.86 -9.21 -2.99
N ILE A 91 7.61 -9.68 -3.05
CA ILE A 91 7.19 -10.95 -2.42
C ILE A 91 8.03 -12.10 -2.98
N TYR A 92 8.09 -12.20 -4.31
CA TYR A 92 8.84 -13.26 -4.99
C TYR A 92 10.31 -13.28 -4.55
N LEU A 93 10.97 -12.11 -4.55
CA LEU A 93 12.37 -11.99 -4.12
C LEU A 93 12.58 -12.31 -2.64
N ALA A 94 11.68 -11.84 -1.76
CA ALA A 94 11.76 -12.08 -0.32
C ALA A 94 11.58 -13.57 0.01
N GLU A 95 10.60 -14.24 -0.58
CA GLU A 95 10.35 -15.68 -0.38
C GLU A 95 11.46 -16.54 -0.97
N MET A 96 11.92 -16.23 -2.19
CA MET A 96 13.05 -16.94 -2.81
C MET A 96 14.29 -16.86 -1.93
N ALA A 97 14.60 -15.68 -1.36
CA ALA A 97 15.69 -15.53 -0.41
C ALA A 97 15.42 -16.27 0.91
N ALA A 98 14.19 -16.25 1.44
CA ALA A 98 13.84 -16.96 2.67
C ALA A 98 14.03 -18.47 2.53
N ILE A 99 13.62 -19.04 1.40
CA ILE A 99 13.76 -20.48 1.10
C ILE A 99 15.23 -20.83 0.83
N SER A 100 15.91 -20.06 -0.02
CA SER A 100 17.27 -20.38 -0.46
C SER A 100 18.28 -20.36 0.67
N PHE A 101 18.08 -19.48 1.67
CA PHE A 101 19.01 -19.30 2.77
C PHE A 101 18.46 -19.78 4.12
N PHE A 102 17.39 -20.59 4.12
CA PHE A 102 16.74 -21.06 5.34
C PHE A 102 17.71 -21.75 6.33
N ASN A 103 18.65 -22.53 5.80
CA ASN A 103 19.61 -23.29 6.61
C ASN A 103 20.95 -22.57 6.85
N THR A 104 21.20 -21.45 6.16
CA THR A 104 22.50 -20.75 6.19
C THR A 104 22.44 -19.40 6.90
N ASP A 105 21.28 -18.75 6.91
CA ASP A 105 21.11 -17.44 7.53
C ASP A 105 20.62 -17.52 8.97
N SER A 106 20.76 -16.40 9.67
CA SER A 106 20.17 -16.22 11.00
C SER A 106 18.65 -16.38 10.95
N PHE A 107 18.09 -17.06 11.97
CA PHE A 107 16.64 -17.14 12.16
C PHE A 107 15.97 -15.76 12.19
N VAL A 108 16.65 -14.73 12.72
CA VAL A 108 16.14 -13.35 12.75
C VAL A 108 15.97 -12.79 11.32
N LEU A 109 16.92 -13.06 10.42
CA LEU A 109 16.83 -12.64 9.02
C LEU A 109 15.70 -13.36 8.28
N PHE A 110 15.51 -14.65 8.56
CA PHE A 110 14.38 -15.40 8.02
C PHE A 110 13.05 -14.75 8.43
N ILE A 111 12.87 -14.42 9.71
CA ILE A 111 11.67 -13.73 10.20
C ILE A 111 11.51 -12.35 9.55
N MET A 112 12.59 -11.56 9.41
CA MET A 112 12.53 -10.27 8.73
C MET A 112 12.04 -10.40 7.28
N ARG A 113 12.54 -11.39 6.52
CA ARG A 113 12.09 -11.65 5.15
C ARG A 113 10.61 -12.03 5.10
N GLN A 114 10.16 -12.88 6.03
CA GLN A 114 8.76 -13.27 6.13
C GLN A 114 7.84 -12.10 6.48
N VAL A 115 8.24 -11.24 7.42
CA VAL A 115 7.49 -10.02 7.75
C VAL A 115 7.38 -9.10 6.52
N VAL A 116 8.49 -8.87 5.82
CA VAL A 116 8.49 -8.07 4.59
C VAL A 116 7.60 -8.68 3.51
N ALA A 117 7.68 -9.99 3.29
CA ALA A 117 6.84 -10.69 2.31
C ALA A 117 5.36 -10.52 2.64
N LEU A 118 4.96 -10.63 3.91
CA LEU A 118 3.58 -10.40 4.34
C LEU A 118 3.12 -8.94 4.16
N LEU A 119 3.96 -7.96 4.51
CA LEU A 119 3.65 -6.55 4.27
C LEU A 119 3.43 -6.27 2.78
N LEU A 120 4.30 -6.81 1.93
CA LEU A 120 4.19 -6.68 0.49
C LEU A 120 3.00 -7.46 -0.08
N LEU A 121 2.62 -8.60 0.50
CA LEU A 121 1.40 -9.33 0.13
C LEU A 121 0.14 -8.50 0.39
N PHE A 122 0.06 -7.83 1.53
CA PHE A 122 -1.04 -6.91 1.79
C PHE A 122 -0.99 -5.69 0.86
N ALA A 123 0.19 -5.14 0.60
CA ALA A 123 0.36 -4.04 -0.36
C ALA A 123 -0.12 -4.45 -1.76
N PHE A 124 0.21 -5.65 -2.21
CA PHE A 124 -0.24 -6.24 -3.47
C PHE A 124 -1.77 -6.31 -3.52
N TYR A 125 -2.37 -6.96 -2.51
CA TYR A 125 -3.81 -7.13 -2.42
C TYR A 125 -4.56 -5.79 -2.46
N TYR A 126 -4.16 -4.82 -1.64
CA TYR A 126 -4.81 -3.51 -1.59
C TYR A 126 -4.58 -2.68 -2.85
N SER A 127 -3.42 -2.82 -3.50
CA SER A 127 -3.14 -2.17 -4.79
C SER A 127 -4.07 -2.70 -5.88
N VAL A 128 -4.20 -4.02 -6.00
CA VAL A 128 -5.12 -4.65 -6.98
C VAL A 128 -6.58 -4.29 -6.68
N LYS A 129 -6.97 -4.32 -5.40
CA LYS A 129 -8.33 -3.94 -4.98
C LYS A 129 -8.66 -2.49 -5.35
N SER A 130 -7.74 -1.56 -5.07
CA SER A 130 -7.89 -0.14 -5.40
C SER A 130 -7.91 0.08 -6.90
N PHE A 131 -7.01 -0.56 -7.65
CA PHE A 131 -6.96 -0.49 -9.10
C PHE A 131 -8.26 -0.97 -9.76
N ARG A 132 -8.79 -2.11 -9.31
CA ARG A 132 -10.07 -2.62 -9.80
C ARG A 132 -11.21 -1.63 -9.55
N SER A 133 -11.28 -1.05 -8.35
CA SER A 133 -12.29 -0.04 -8.03
C SER A 133 -12.12 1.24 -8.85
N MET A 134 -10.89 1.66 -9.18
CA MET A 134 -10.61 2.77 -10.11
C MET A 134 -11.17 2.49 -11.50
N LEU A 135 -10.91 1.29 -12.02
CA LEU A 135 -11.35 0.88 -13.36
C LEU A 135 -12.88 0.80 -13.46
N SER A 136 -13.55 0.32 -12.41
CA SER A 136 -15.01 0.24 -12.37
C SER A 136 -15.70 1.59 -12.16
N GLY A 137 -14.96 2.65 -11.83
CA GLY A 137 -15.53 3.97 -11.50
C GLY A 137 -16.22 4.01 -10.12
N ASP A 138 -16.07 2.96 -9.31
CA ASP A 138 -16.71 2.82 -7.99
C ASP A 138 -15.97 3.60 -6.88
N ILE A 139 -14.89 4.30 -7.22
CA ILE A 139 -14.15 5.12 -6.27
C ILE A 139 -14.96 6.35 -5.90
N GLY A 140 -15.20 6.52 -4.60
CA GLY A 140 -16.02 7.63 -4.12
C GLY A 140 -17.52 7.40 -4.26
N ALA A 141 -17.96 6.32 -4.91
CA ALA A 141 -19.38 5.96 -5.00
C ALA A 141 -19.89 5.59 -3.60
N GLN A 142 -20.54 6.55 -2.94
CA GLN A 142 -21.46 6.28 -1.85
C GLN A 142 -22.65 5.57 -2.51
N HIS A 143 -22.68 4.25 -2.49
CA HIS A 143 -23.92 3.52 -2.78
C HIS A 143 -24.93 3.94 -1.70
N LYS A 144 -25.68 5.02 -1.95
CA LYS A 144 -26.86 5.37 -1.16
C LYS A 144 -27.79 4.17 -1.30
N ALA A 145 -28.00 3.46 -0.19
CA ALA A 145 -28.96 2.38 -0.11
C ALA A 145 -30.35 2.94 -0.49
N GLY A 146 -30.76 2.77 -1.76
CA GLY A 146 -32.04 3.25 -2.25
C GLY A 146 -32.10 3.59 -3.75
N GLU A 147 -30.99 3.89 -4.42
CA GLU A 147 -31.03 4.19 -5.87
C GLU A 147 -30.89 2.91 -6.68
N LEU A 148 -32.05 2.30 -6.98
CA LEU A 148 -32.15 1.29 -8.03
C LEU A 148 -31.70 1.91 -9.35
N LYS A 149 -30.63 1.33 -9.91
CA LYS A 149 -30.11 1.59 -11.24
C LYS A 149 -31.26 1.57 -12.25
N LYS A 150 -31.77 2.74 -12.64
CA LYS A 150 -32.74 2.84 -13.74
C LYS A 150 -31.98 2.44 -15.00
N GLY A 151 -32.32 1.27 -15.56
CA GLY A 151 -31.71 0.76 -16.77
C GLY A 151 -31.88 1.75 -17.92
N PRO A 152 -30.95 1.76 -18.90
CA PRO A 152 -31.05 2.62 -20.06
C PRO A 152 -32.10 2.06 -21.03
N ASP A 153 -33.37 2.18 -20.70
CA ASP A 153 -34.54 1.98 -21.57
C ASP A 153 -35.77 2.63 -20.90
N ALA A 154 -35.96 3.93 -21.10
CA ALA A 154 -37.19 4.67 -20.78
C ALA A 154 -37.47 5.69 -21.88
#